data_AF-A0AAV5S8T2-F1
#
_entry.id   AF-A0AAV5S8T2-F1
#
_cell.length_a   1.000
_cell.length_b   1.000
_cell.length_c   1.000
_cell.angle_alpha   90.00
_cell.angle_beta   90.00
_cell.angle_gamma   90.00
#
_symmetry.space_group_name_H-M   'P 1'
#
loop_
_entity.id
_entity.type
_entity.pdbx_description
1 polymer ?
#
loop_
_entity_poly.entity_id
_entity_poly.type
_entity_poly.pdbx_seq_one_letter_code
_entity_poly.pdbx_strand_id
1 'polypeptide(L)'
;KSYIQGFLVDGSIVSEVTLNLTGGNGDRLRMRRAKPDFFSPSKFSDVSLSVEGKKIYVSKQILSRASPYFEVLFFGDFNESQKEEIKLDDVSALACITALELIYECSYGYAINEDNVENLLKIADRFDIPKIMKSVEDDMFELGLPTHAQLLLFEKYQLHAVQASCLKFNDGREALEVVFSDSFTHFSSELKGEIRMKLNEFLLPSEQDGQKEESLVTEKMRFRLDNVKNLTNSGVKSAVKRINGFPWQLNFFNDKTDNNLVVHILCKKYEESSSWYCKVEGTVKLINHNYVTASLSKVLVSNLFTIFPSIYY
;
A
#
# COMPACT_ATOMS: atom_id res chain seq x y z
N LYS A 1 1.65 -25.62 -41.12
CA LYS A 1 2.65 -24.56 -40.84
C LYS A 1 2.13 -23.80 -39.63
N SER A 2 2.80 -23.87 -38.48
CA SER A 2 2.34 -23.19 -37.26
C SER A 2 2.34 -21.69 -37.48
N TYR A 3 1.20 -21.03 -37.26
CA TYR A 3 1.00 -19.58 -37.43
C TYR A 3 2.00 -18.71 -36.62
N ILE A 4 2.77 -19.33 -35.71
CA ILE A 4 3.95 -18.75 -35.03
C ILE A 4 4.94 -18.09 -36.01
N GLN A 5 5.13 -18.63 -37.23
CA GLN A 5 6.01 -18.02 -38.23
C GLN A 5 5.57 -16.60 -38.65
N GLY A 6 4.28 -16.28 -38.51
CA GLY A 6 3.79 -14.94 -38.79
C GLY A 6 4.32 -13.90 -37.80
N PHE A 7 4.47 -14.27 -36.52
CA PHE A 7 4.80 -13.33 -35.43
C PHE A 7 6.29 -13.21 -35.12
N LEU A 8 7.12 -14.09 -35.71
CA LEU A 8 8.57 -14.07 -35.59
C LEU A 8 9.16 -13.26 -36.74
N VAL A 9 9.78 -12.13 -36.41
CA VAL A 9 10.65 -11.42 -37.34
C VAL A 9 12.08 -11.75 -36.96
N ASP A 10 12.81 -12.42 -37.85
CA ASP A 10 14.19 -12.91 -37.63
C ASP A 10 14.35 -13.73 -36.34
N GLY A 11 13.38 -14.62 -36.06
CA GLY A 11 13.40 -15.48 -34.86
C GLY A 11 13.19 -14.72 -33.55
N SER A 12 12.71 -13.47 -33.61
CA SER A 12 12.54 -12.59 -32.46
C SER A 12 11.11 -12.08 -32.34
N ILE A 13 10.63 -11.99 -31.09
CA ILE A 13 9.37 -11.33 -30.73
C ILE A 13 9.73 -10.05 -29.97
N VAL A 14 9.24 -8.90 -30.46
CA VAL A 14 9.41 -7.61 -29.78
C VAL A 14 8.03 -7.10 -29.40
N SER A 15 7.83 -6.86 -28.10
CA SER A 15 6.63 -6.23 -27.56
C SER A 15 6.99 -4.98 -26.78
N GLU A 16 6.11 -3.99 -26.87
CA GLU A 16 6.08 -2.84 -25.98
C GLU A 16 4.94 -3.07 -25.00
N VAL A 17 5.27 -3.00 -23.72
CA VAL A 17 4.28 -3.06 -22.65
C VAL A 17 4.33 -1.75 -21.90
N THR A 18 3.18 -1.09 -21.84
CA THR A 18 2.98 0.12 -21.04
C THR A 18 2.12 -0.28 -19.86
N LEU A 19 2.65 -0.16 -18.64
CA LEU A 19 1.90 -0.40 -17.41
C LEU A 19 1.83 0.88 -16.60
N ASN A 20 0.62 1.27 -16.24
CA ASN A 20 0.30 2.38 -15.37
C ASN A 20 -0.11 1.81 -14.03
N LEU A 21 0.73 2.00 -13.02
CA LEU A 21 0.43 1.60 -11.65
C LEU A 21 -0.34 2.72 -10.99
N THR A 22 -1.60 2.46 -10.66
CA THR A 22 -2.50 3.45 -10.05
C THR A 22 -2.66 3.22 -8.54
N GLY A 23 -1.85 2.34 -7.93
CA GLY A 23 -1.85 2.05 -6.49
C GLY A 23 -1.31 0.67 -6.13
N GLY A 24 -0.85 0.47 -4.89
CA GLY A 24 -0.37 -0.81 -4.36
C GLY A 24 0.73 -0.67 -3.30
N ASN A 25 0.93 -1.72 -2.50
CA ASN A 25 1.81 -1.71 -1.32
C ASN A 25 3.26 -2.16 -1.59
N GLY A 26 3.76 -1.98 -2.82
CA GLY A 26 4.90 -2.70 -3.40
C GLY A 26 6.27 -2.46 -2.78
N ASP A 27 6.49 -1.37 -2.05
CA ASP A 27 7.83 -0.95 -1.61
C ASP A 27 8.12 -1.09 -0.12
N ARG A 28 7.25 -1.76 0.65
CA ARG A 28 7.51 -1.94 2.10
C ARG A 28 8.35 -3.19 2.40
N LEU A 29 9.53 -3.28 1.80
CA LEU A 29 10.57 -4.22 2.24
C LEU A 29 11.19 -3.73 3.56
N ARG A 30 10.50 -3.91 4.69
CA ARG A 30 11.18 -3.90 5.99
C ARG A 30 11.94 -5.22 6.12
N MET A 31 13.27 -5.15 6.26
CA MET A 31 14.10 -6.34 6.54
C MET A 31 13.49 -7.08 7.74
N ARG A 32 13.14 -8.35 7.53
CA ARG A 32 12.54 -9.21 8.55
C ARG A 32 13.52 -9.38 9.73
N ARG A 33 13.29 -8.65 10.81
CA ARG A 33 13.91 -8.95 12.11
C ARG A 33 13.08 -10.04 12.79
N ALA A 34 13.74 -11.01 13.40
CA ALA A 34 13.05 -12.02 14.20
C ALA A 34 12.17 -11.35 15.25
N LYS A 35 10.90 -11.80 15.36
CA LYS A 35 9.94 -11.28 16.33
C LYS A 35 10.50 -11.49 17.75
N PRO A 36 10.70 -10.42 18.55
CA PRO A 36 11.00 -10.58 19.96
C PRO A 36 9.84 -11.29 20.66
N ASP A 37 10.15 -12.21 21.56
CA ASP A 37 9.17 -12.66 22.54
C ASP A 37 9.06 -11.59 23.62
N PHE A 38 8.02 -10.77 23.56
CA PHE A 38 7.78 -9.71 24.55
C PHE A 38 7.29 -10.26 25.90
N PHE A 39 6.96 -11.55 26.02
CA PHE A 39 6.45 -12.13 27.26
C PHE A 39 7.52 -12.84 28.09
N SER A 40 8.73 -12.98 27.55
CA SER A 40 9.89 -13.54 28.25
C SER A 40 11.05 -12.55 28.27
N PRO A 41 11.81 -12.43 29.37
CA PRO A 41 13.01 -11.61 29.38
C PRO A 41 14.04 -12.16 28.39
N SER A 42 14.77 -11.26 27.74
CA SER A 42 15.87 -11.58 26.85
C SER A 42 17.12 -10.78 27.24
N LYS A 43 18.28 -11.14 26.68
CA LYS A 43 19.51 -10.35 26.85
C LYS A 43 19.43 -8.91 26.28
N PHE A 44 18.36 -8.58 25.56
CA PHE A 44 18.13 -7.26 24.96
C PHE A 44 17.00 -6.48 25.62
N SER A 45 16.32 -7.05 26.63
CA SER A 45 15.33 -6.35 27.43
C SER A 45 15.93 -5.88 28.75
N ASP A 46 15.82 -4.59 29.02
CA ASP A 46 16.37 -3.90 30.20
C ASP A 46 15.27 -3.19 31.02
N VAL A 47 14.00 -3.33 30.61
CA VAL A 47 12.83 -2.87 31.36
C VAL A 47 11.61 -3.73 31.01
N SER A 48 10.60 -3.69 31.88
CA SER A 48 9.29 -4.29 31.64
C SER A 48 8.15 -3.28 31.77
N LEU A 49 7.17 -3.39 30.89
CA LEU A 49 5.92 -2.62 30.92
C LEU A 49 4.81 -3.52 31.47
N SER A 50 4.04 -3.01 32.44
CA SER A 50 2.88 -3.68 33.01
C SER A 50 1.61 -3.11 32.39
N VAL A 51 0.96 -3.88 31.52
CA VAL A 51 -0.22 -3.46 30.73
C VAL A 51 -1.33 -4.47 30.93
N GLU A 52 -2.48 -4.06 31.45
CA GLU A 52 -3.61 -4.95 31.78
C GLU A 52 -3.19 -6.18 32.62
N GLY A 53 -2.26 -5.99 33.56
CA GLY A 53 -1.71 -7.05 34.40
C GLY A 53 -0.76 -8.01 33.68
N LYS A 54 -0.44 -7.77 32.41
CA LYS A 54 0.56 -8.52 31.64
C LYS A 54 1.90 -7.79 31.66
N LYS A 55 2.96 -8.55 31.90
CA LYS A 55 4.34 -8.06 31.90
C LYS A 55 4.94 -8.22 30.51
N ILE A 56 5.42 -7.11 29.94
CA ILE A 56 5.92 -6.99 28.57
C ILE A 56 7.37 -6.51 28.62
N TYR A 57 8.33 -7.35 28.21
CA TYR A 57 9.76 -7.08 28.26
C TYR A 57 10.24 -6.34 27.01
N VAL A 58 10.91 -5.20 27.19
CA VAL A 58 11.31 -4.29 26.10
C VAL A 58 12.70 -3.70 26.35
N SER A 59 13.28 -3.12 25.31
CA SER A 59 14.50 -2.31 25.37
C SER A 59 14.16 -0.82 25.52
N LYS A 60 14.71 -0.18 26.56
CA LYS A 60 14.66 1.27 26.79
C LYS A 60 15.17 2.02 25.56
N GLN A 61 16.35 1.64 25.06
CA GLN A 61 16.98 2.30 23.90
C GLN A 61 16.11 2.26 22.63
N ILE A 62 15.49 1.11 22.32
CA ILE A 62 14.67 0.98 21.11
C ILE A 62 13.41 1.83 21.22
N LEU A 63 12.74 1.80 22.38
CA LEU A 63 11.55 2.59 22.63
C LEU A 63 11.84 4.09 22.63
N SER A 64 12.88 4.54 23.33
CA SER A 64 13.27 5.96 23.34
C SER A 64 13.61 6.49 21.95
N ARG A 65 14.27 5.68 21.11
CA ARG A 65 14.53 6.07 19.71
C ARG A 65 13.26 6.25 18.90
N ALA A 66 12.20 5.52 19.24
CA ALA A 66 10.93 5.56 18.53
C ALA A 66 9.94 6.59 19.12
N SER A 67 10.22 7.10 20.33
CA SER A 67 9.28 7.89 21.11
C SER A 67 9.98 8.85 22.07
N PRO A 68 9.84 10.17 21.89
CA PRO A 68 10.32 11.17 22.84
C PRO A 68 9.73 10.98 24.24
N TYR A 69 8.47 10.54 24.34
CA TYR A 69 7.86 10.19 25.64
C TYR A 69 8.68 9.13 26.38
N PHE A 70 9.03 8.02 25.71
CA PHE A 70 9.81 6.95 26.32
C PHE A 70 11.27 7.36 26.56
N GLU A 71 11.84 8.25 25.76
CA GLU A 71 13.14 8.87 26.05
C GLU A 71 13.15 9.59 27.39
N VAL A 72 12.18 10.49 27.60
CA VAL A 72 12.03 11.23 28.85
C VAL A 72 11.70 10.29 30.01
N LEU A 73 10.84 9.29 29.80
CA LEU A 73 10.46 8.32 30.84
C LEU A 73 11.65 7.49 31.35
N PHE A 74 12.51 7.04 30.44
CA PHE A 74 13.60 6.11 30.76
C PHE A 74 14.91 6.80 31.14
N PHE A 75 15.19 7.96 30.56
CA PHE A 75 16.47 8.66 30.71
C PHE A 75 16.35 10.07 31.29
N GLY A 76 15.14 10.54 31.62
CA GLY A 76 14.93 11.76 32.38
C GLY A 76 15.06 11.57 33.89
N ASP A 77 14.90 12.67 34.63
CA ASP A 77 15.10 12.73 36.08
C ASP A 77 13.88 12.27 36.91
N PHE A 78 13.01 11.45 36.32
CA PHE A 78 11.80 10.93 36.99
C PHE A 78 12.10 9.65 37.77
N ASN A 79 11.29 9.36 38.80
CA ASN A 79 11.43 8.13 39.60
C ASN A 79 11.27 6.86 38.74
N GLU A 80 10.51 6.95 37.65
CA GLU A 80 10.29 5.91 36.65
C GLU A 80 11.59 5.43 36.00
N SER A 81 12.58 6.31 35.82
CA SER A 81 13.86 5.99 35.18
C SER A 81 14.61 4.86 35.91
N GLN A 82 14.43 4.77 37.23
CA GLN A 82 15.08 3.82 38.13
C GLN A 82 14.28 2.52 38.33
N LYS A 83 13.06 2.41 37.78
CA LYS A 83 12.21 1.23 37.94
C LYS A 83 12.56 0.16 36.89
N GLU A 84 12.56 -1.11 37.32
CA GLU A 84 12.67 -2.28 36.42
C GLU A 84 11.31 -2.64 35.78
N GLU A 85 10.21 -2.22 36.39
CA GLU A 85 8.84 -2.40 35.90
C GLU A 85 8.08 -1.07 35.94
N ILE A 86 7.49 -0.69 34.81
CA ILE A 86 6.69 0.53 34.65
C ILE A 86 5.26 0.15 34.28
N LYS A 87 4.30 0.62 35.06
CA LYS A 87 2.89 0.40 34.79
C LYS A 87 2.37 1.41 33.75
N LEU A 88 1.66 0.93 32.74
CA LEU A 88 0.93 1.75 31.78
C LEU A 88 -0.57 1.49 31.94
N ASP A 89 -1.26 2.41 32.59
CA ASP A 89 -2.72 2.37 32.76
C ASP A 89 -3.44 2.81 31.48
N ASP A 90 -4.69 2.38 31.28
CA ASP A 90 -5.53 2.74 30.13
C ASP A 90 -4.92 2.43 28.75
N VAL A 91 -4.20 1.32 28.65
CA VAL A 91 -3.64 0.81 27.38
C VAL A 91 -4.09 -0.64 27.19
N SER A 92 -4.65 -0.97 26.03
CA SER A 92 -4.92 -2.36 25.68
C SER A 92 -3.61 -3.12 25.44
N ALA A 93 -3.45 -4.30 26.06
CA ALA A 93 -2.27 -5.13 25.85
C ALA A 93 -2.10 -5.53 24.37
N LEU A 94 -3.20 -5.78 23.65
CA LEU A 94 -3.17 -6.09 22.23
C LEU A 94 -2.59 -4.91 21.43
N ALA A 95 -3.11 -3.71 21.65
CA ALA A 95 -2.67 -2.52 20.93
C ALA A 95 -1.22 -2.16 21.29
N CYS A 96 -0.79 -2.36 22.55
CA CYS A 96 0.60 -2.20 22.97
C CYS A 96 1.55 -3.14 22.23
N ILE A 97 1.20 -4.43 22.14
CA ILE A 97 1.99 -5.42 21.39
C ILE A 97 2.06 -5.04 19.91
N THR A 98 0.95 -4.66 19.29
CA THR A 98 0.95 -4.23 17.88
C THR A 98 1.84 -3.01 17.66
N ALA A 99 1.81 -2.02 18.56
CA ALA A 99 2.69 -0.86 18.51
C ALA A 99 4.17 -1.25 18.65
N LEU A 100 4.49 -2.16 19.57
CA LEU A 100 5.85 -2.68 19.73
C LEU A 100 6.33 -3.41 18.47
N GLU A 101 5.48 -4.22 17.82
CA GLU A 101 5.86 -4.88 16.57
C GLU A 101 6.17 -3.88 15.44
N LEU A 102 5.45 -2.74 15.38
CA LEU A 102 5.72 -1.65 14.44
C LEU A 102 7.03 -0.92 14.77
N ILE A 103 7.30 -0.68 16.05
CA ILE A 103 8.53 -0.05 16.55
C ILE A 103 9.74 -0.92 16.22
N TYR A 104 9.69 -2.20 16.56
CA TYR A 104 10.77 -3.18 16.38
C TYR A 104 10.93 -3.64 14.92
N GLU A 105 10.02 -3.24 14.03
CA GLU A 105 10.01 -3.60 12.60
C GLU A 105 9.89 -5.12 12.40
N CYS A 106 9.17 -5.77 13.29
CA CYS A 106 9.00 -7.22 13.32
C CYS A 106 7.53 -7.62 13.18
N SER A 107 6.73 -6.84 12.44
CA SER A 107 5.32 -7.18 12.18
C SER A 107 5.25 -8.49 11.40
N TYR A 108 4.95 -9.57 12.13
CA TYR A 108 4.56 -10.85 11.57
C TYR A 108 3.06 -10.99 11.79
N GLY A 109 2.27 -10.40 10.89
CA GLY A 109 0.83 -10.68 10.79
C GLY A 109 -0.11 -9.62 11.36
N TYR A 110 0.37 -8.55 11.99
CA TYR A 110 -0.49 -7.43 12.37
C TYR A 110 -0.42 -6.32 11.32
N ALA A 111 -1.37 -6.34 10.39
CA ALA A 111 -1.64 -5.24 9.47
C ALA A 111 -2.49 -4.17 10.19
N ILE A 112 -2.25 -2.90 9.85
CA ILE A 112 -3.19 -1.83 10.22
C ILE A 112 -4.51 -2.13 9.48
N ASN A 113 -5.62 -2.11 10.20
CA ASN A 113 -6.95 -2.41 9.68
C ASN A 113 -8.01 -1.56 10.39
N GLU A 114 -9.25 -1.61 9.91
CA GLU A 114 -10.36 -0.84 10.47
C GLU A 114 -10.58 -1.10 11.98
N ASP A 115 -10.34 -2.33 12.44
CA ASP A 115 -10.57 -2.72 13.84
C ASP A 115 -9.50 -2.19 14.80
N ASN A 116 -8.26 -2.02 14.33
CA ASN A 116 -7.12 -1.68 15.19
C ASN A 116 -6.60 -0.25 15.02
N VAL A 117 -6.94 0.42 13.91
CA VAL A 117 -6.36 1.72 13.54
C VAL A 117 -6.57 2.77 14.63
N GLU A 118 -7.77 2.86 15.20
CA GLU A 118 -8.05 3.86 16.22
C GLU A 118 -7.25 3.60 17.52
N ASN A 119 -7.13 2.35 17.94
CA ASN A 119 -6.37 1.99 19.13
C ASN A 119 -4.86 2.20 18.92
N LEU A 120 -4.35 1.98 17.72
CA LEU A 120 -2.97 2.30 17.35
C LEU A 120 -2.71 3.80 17.38
N LEU A 121 -3.63 4.61 16.82
CA LEU A 121 -3.55 6.06 16.88
C LEU A 121 -3.58 6.58 18.32
N LYS A 122 -4.45 6.03 19.19
CA LYS A 122 -4.47 6.38 20.63
C LYS A 122 -3.12 6.16 21.30
N ILE A 123 -2.47 5.02 21.04
CA ILE A 123 -1.16 4.70 21.61
C ILE A 123 -0.07 5.60 21.03
N ALA A 124 -0.10 5.82 19.72
CA ALA A 124 0.89 6.63 19.04
C ALA A 124 0.83 8.10 19.45
N ASP A 125 -0.37 8.65 19.61
CA ASP A 125 -0.58 10.01 20.10
C ASP A 125 -0.18 10.13 21.58
N ARG A 126 -0.67 9.23 22.44
CA ARG A 126 -0.39 9.26 23.88
C ARG A 126 1.09 9.13 24.23
N PHE A 127 1.79 8.24 23.55
CA PHE A 127 3.20 7.97 23.81
C PHE A 127 4.12 8.62 22.79
N ASP A 128 3.64 9.60 22.03
CA ASP A 128 4.41 10.34 21.03
C ASP A 128 5.28 9.40 20.17
N ILE A 129 4.63 8.59 19.33
CA ILE A 129 5.30 7.61 18.44
C ILE A 129 5.07 8.01 16.98
N PRO A 130 5.85 8.99 16.45
CA PRO A 130 5.65 9.53 15.10
C PRO A 130 5.67 8.48 13.98
N LYS A 131 6.45 7.41 14.18
CA LYS A 131 6.54 6.31 13.21
C LYS A 131 5.21 5.59 13.00
N ILE A 132 4.42 5.40 14.07
CA ILE A 132 3.12 4.74 13.97
C ILE A 132 2.11 5.70 13.35
N MET A 133 2.10 6.98 13.76
CA MET A 133 1.28 8.03 13.13
C MET A 133 1.46 8.03 11.61
N LYS A 134 2.71 8.12 11.15
CA LYS A 134 3.03 8.07 9.73
C LYS A 134 2.64 6.76 9.06
N SER A 135 2.86 5.61 9.71
CA SER A 135 2.49 4.31 9.13
C SER A 135 0.98 4.20 8.93
N VAL A 136 0.18 4.76 9.84
CA VAL A 136 -1.28 4.83 9.71
C VAL A 136 -1.69 5.78 8.60
N GLU A 137 -1.09 6.98 8.50
CA GLU A 137 -1.36 7.89 7.37
C GLU A 137 -1.05 7.25 6.02
N ASP A 138 0.10 6.57 5.91
CA ASP A 138 0.53 5.92 4.68
C ASP A 138 -0.38 4.74 4.28
N ASP A 139 -1.04 4.08 5.25
CA ASP A 139 -1.97 2.95 5.01
C ASP A 139 -3.45 3.35 4.99
N MET A 140 -3.81 4.57 5.41
CA MET A 140 -5.19 5.00 5.66
C MET A 140 -6.12 4.72 4.49
N PHE A 141 -5.68 5.04 3.26
CA PHE A 141 -6.46 4.88 2.04
C PHE A 141 -6.61 3.42 1.59
N GLU A 142 -5.84 2.50 2.17
CA GLU A 142 -5.92 1.07 1.92
C GLU A 142 -6.88 0.36 2.89
N LEU A 143 -7.28 1.03 3.98
CA LEU A 143 -8.08 0.41 5.04
C LEU A 143 -9.53 0.16 4.64
N GLY A 144 -10.05 0.83 3.61
CA GLY A 144 -11.45 0.71 3.19
C GLY A 144 -12.43 1.63 3.93
N LEU A 145 -11.93 2.46 4.87
CA LEU A 145 -12.74 3.39 5.63
C LEU A 145 -13.40 4.44 4.74
N PRO A 146 -14.66 4.81 4.98
CA PRO A 146 -15.30 5.89 4.25
C PRO A 146 -14.65 7.24 4.57
N THR A 147 -14.70 8.18 3.62
CA THR A 147 -14.02 9.50 3.72
C THR A 147 -14.39 10.26 5.00
N HIS A 148 -15.65 10.21 5.43
CA HIS A 148 -16.08 10.86 6.67
C HIS A 148 -15.46 10.24 7.94
N ALA A 149 -15.21 8.93 7.96
CA ALA A 149 -14.54 8.27 9.07
C ALA A 149 -13.04 8.60 9.10
N GLN A 150 -12.39 8.69 7.93
CA GLN A 150 -10.99 9.14 7.84
C GLN A 150 -10.84 10.59 8.34
N LEU A 151 -11.79 11.47 8.01
CA LEU A 151 -11.81 12.85 8.50
C LEU A 151 -12.03 12.94 10.02
N LEU A 152 -12.79 12.02 10.63
CA LEU A 152 -12.89 11.93 12.10
C LEU A 152 -11.55 11.56 12.74
N LEU A 153 -10.80 10.65 12.13
CA LEU A 153 -9.46 10.30 12.61
C LEU A 153 -8.50 11.48 12.46
N PHE A 154 -8.61 12.26 11.39
CA PHE A 154 -7.90 13.53 11.26
C PHE A 154 -8.23 14.49 12.40
N GLU A 155 -9.51 14.77 12.67
CA GLU A 155 -9.91 15.69 13.75
C GLU A 155 -9.32 15.29 15.10
N LYS A 156 -9.31 13.98 15.38
CA LYS A 156 -8.88 13.44 16.66
C LYS A 156 -7.35 13.41 16.83
N TYR A 157 -6.60 13.14 15.76
CA TYR A 157 -5.16 12.86 15.85
C TYR A 157 -4.29 13.75 14.95
N GLN A 158 -4.87 14.79 14.35
CA GLN A 158 -4.19 15.78 13.51
C GLN A 158 -3.43 15.17 12.32
N LEU A 159 -4.04 14.17 11.67
CA LEU A 159 -3.50 13.48 10.49
C LEU A 159 -3.63 14.35 9.23
N HIS A 160 -2.84 15.42 9.13
CA HIS A 160 -2.99 16.44 8.07
C HIS A 160 -2.82 15.87 6.64
N ALA A 161 -2.01 14.83 6.45
CA ALA A 161 -1.89 14.19 5.14
C ALA A 161 -3.21 13.53 4.72
N VAL A 162 -3.94 12.97 5.68
CA VAL A 162 -5.27 12.37 5.47
C VAL A 162 -6.28 13.45 5.11
N GLN A 163 -6.35 14.54 5.87
CA GLN A 163 -7.22 15.69 5.57
C GLN A 163 -7.00 16.21 4.13
N ALA A 164 -5.75 16.50 3.78
CA ALA A 164 -5.40 17.07 2.48
C ALA A 164 -5.80 16.16 1.31
N SER A 165 -5.81 14.84 1.52
CA SER A 165 -6.28 13.86 0.53
C SER A 165 -7.80 13.78 0.50
N CYS A 166 -8.46 13.64 1.67
CA CYS A 166 -9.90 13.52 1.78
C CYS A 166 -10.67 14.73 1.26
N LEU A 167 -10.08 15.94 1.31
CA LEU A 167 -10.70 17.16 0.80
C LEU A 167 -10.55 17.35 -0.72
N LYS A 168 -9.87 16.42 -1.42
CA LYS A 168 -9.82 16.37 -2.89
C LYS A 168 -10.97 15.52 -3.42
N PHE A 169 -12.20 15.94 -3.16
CA PHE A 169 -13.39 15.25 -3.65
C PHE A 169 -13.35 15.13 -5.18
N ASN A 170 -13.75 13.97 -5.70
CA ASN A 170 -13.81 13.73 -7.14
C ASN A 170 -15.00 14.44 -7.77
N ASP A 171 -16.12 14.53 -7.05
CA ASP A 171 -17.32 15.24 -7.46
C ASP A 171 -18.12 15.75 -6.24
N GLY A 172 -19.18 16.51 -6.52
CA GLY A 172 -20.06 17.03 -5.47
C GLY A 172 -20.83 15.95 -4.69
N ARG A 173 -20.98 14.72 -5.22
CA ARG A 173 -21.67 13.63 -4.50
C ARG A 173 -20.84 13.14 -3.34
N GLU A 174 -19.54 12.93 -3.55
CA GLU A 174 -18.60 12.52 -2.51
C GLU A 174 -18.56 13.55 -1.36
N ALA A 175 -18.56 14.84 -1.69
CA ALA A 175 -18.65 15.91 -0.71
C ALA A 175 -19.98 15.88 0.07
N LEU A 176 -21.11 15.64 -0.62
CA LEU A 176 -22.43 15.53 0.02
C LEU A 176 -22.53 14.30 0.93
N GLU A 177 -21.95 13.16 0.55
CA GLU A 177 -21.89 11.97 1.41
C GLU A 177 -21.22 12.27 2.74
N VAL A 178 -20.15 13.08 2.73
CA VAL A 178 -19.51 13.55 3.96
C VAL A 178 -20.43 14.49 4.74
N VAL A 179 -21.06 15.47 4.09
CA VAL A 179 -21.96 16.44 4.75
C VAL A 179 -23.17 15.79 5.41
N PHE A 180 -23.72 14.75 4.80
CA PHE A 180 -24.89 14.02 5.31
C PHE A 180 -24.54 12.84 6.23
N SER A 181 -23.26 12.57 6.45
CA SER A 181 -22.83 11.54 7.41
C SER A 181 -23.10 11.97 8.86
N ASP A 182 -23.36 11.00 9.74
CA ASP A 182 -23.49 11.24 11.19
C ASP A 182 -22.22 11.89 11.76
N SER A 183 -21.06 11.49 11.21
CA SER A 183 -19.73 12.02 11.53
C SER A 183 -19.62 13.53 11.33
N PHE A 184 -20.37 14.11 10.38
CA PHE A 184 -20.32 15.53 10.10
C PHE A 184 -20.67 16.37 11.33
N THR A 185 -21.56 15.88 12.20
CA THR A 185 -21.94 16.61 13.43
C THR A 185 -20.76 16.80 14.38
N HIS A 186 -19.80 15.87 14.37
CA HIS A 186 -18.63 15.84 15.25
C HIS A 186 -17.43 16.61 14.72
N PHE A 187 -17.42 17.05 13.46
CA PHE A 187 -16.34 17.87 12.90
C PHE A 187 -16.29 19.27 13.52
N SER A 188 -15.08 19.84 13.56
CA SER A 188 -14.85 21.24 13.94
C SER A 188 -15.56 22.20 12.98
N SER A 189 -15.76 23.44 13.44
CA SER A 189 -16.30 24.52 12.58
C SER A 189 -15.43 24.76 11.35
N GLU A 190 -14.13 24.65 11.53
CA GLU A 190 -13.07 24.84 10.56
C GLU A 190 -13.19 23.80 9.45
N LEU A 191 -13.18 22.50 9.79
CA LEU A 191 -13.31 21.43 8.82
C LEU A 191 -14.68 21.45 8.12
N LYS A 192 -15.76 21.75 8.84
CA LYS A 192 -17.09 21.96 8.23
C LYS A 192 -17.08 23.10 7.21
N GLY A 193 -16.34 24.17 7.48
CA GLY A 193 -16.15 25.29 6.56
C GLY A 193 -15.40 24.88 5.30
N GLU A 194 -14.31 24.13 5.46
CA GLU A 194 -13.50 23.61 4.35
C GLU A 194 -14.30 22.66 3.44
N ILE A 195 -15.03 21.71 4.03
CA ILE A 195 -15.87 20.77 3.27
C ILE A 195 -16.93 21.52 2.47
N ARG A 196 -17.59 22.52 3.07
CA ARG A 196 -18.61 23.33 2.37
C ARG A 196 -18.03 24.18 1.26
N MET A 197 -16.84 24.74 1.48
CA MET A 197 -16.13 25.49 0.45
C MET A 197 -15.82 24.60 -0.75
N LYS A 198 -15.30 23.38 -0.50
CA LYS A 198 -15.07 22.38 -1.54
C LYS A 198 -16.35 21.94 -2.24
N LEU A 199 -17.44 21.73 -1.50
CA LEU A 199 -18.75 21.43 -2.09
C LEU A 199 -19.24 22.56 -3.01
N ASN A 200 -19.09 23.82 -2.60
CA ASN A 200 -19.52 24.98 -3.39
C ASN A 200 -18.73 25.12 -4.70
N GLU A 201 -17.47 24.69 -4.76
CA GLU A 201 -16.68 24.64 -6.00
C GLU A 201 -17.39 23.81 -7.09
N PHE A 202 -18.18 22.80 -6.72
CA PHE A 202 -18.96 21.98 -7.65
C PHE A 202 -20.35 22.55 -8.00
N LEU A 203 -20.86 23.48 -7.20
CA LEU A 203 -22.21 24.07 -7.36
C LEU A 203 -22.19 25.38 -8.17
N LEU A 204 -21.01 25.98 -8.35
CA LEU A 204 -20.83 27.12 -9.24
C LEU A 204 -20.80 26.65 -10.71
N PRO A 205 -21.44 27.37 -11.66
CA PRO A 205 -21.29 27.07 -13.07
C PRO A 205 -19.81 27.22 -13.47
N SER A 206 -19.17 26.15 -13.92
CA SER A 206 -17.81 26.19 -14.42
C SER A 206 -17.74 26.98 -15.72
N GLU A 207 -16.95 28.06 -15.73
CA GLU A 207 -16.31 28.48 -16.97
C GLU A 207 -15.41 27.33 -17.42
N GLN A 208 -15.60 26.87 -18.65
CA GLN A 208 -14.77 25.84 -19.25
C GLN A 208 -13.32 26.32 -19.26
N ASP A 209 -12.42 25.62 -18.56
CA ASP A 209 -11.16 25.21 -19.18
C ASP A 209 -10.42 24.12 -18.40
N GLY A 210 -9.78 23.23 -19.16
CA GLY A 210 -8.63 22.42 -18.74
C GLY A 210 -8.91 21.25 -17.79
N GLN A 211 -9.11 20.06 -18.38
CA GLN A 211 -8.75 18.81 -17.71
C GLN A 211 -7.29 18.91 -17.21
N LYS A 212 -7.09 19.02 -15.89
CA LYS A 212 -5.80 18.70 -15.28
C LYS A 212 -5.74 17.19 -15.13
N GLU A 213 -5.11 16.54 -16.11
CA GLU A 213 -4.55 15.21 -15.95
C GLU A 213 -3.59 15.23 -14.76
N GLU A 214 -3.94 14.48 -13.71
CA GLU A 214 -2.98 14.07 -12.69
C GLU A 214 -1.89 13.27 -13.42
N SER A 215 -0.62 13.69 -13.29
CA SER A 215 0.49 13.07 -14.01
C SER A 215 0.74 11.65 -13.51
N LEU A 216 0.02 10.68 -14.07
CA LEU A 216 0.35 9.27 -13.97
C LEU A 216 1.71 9.06 -14.62
N VAL A 217 2.71 8.70 -13.81
CA VAL A 217 4.02 8.30 -14.31
C VAL A 217 3.81 7.06 -15.19
N THR A 218 3.80 7.29 -16.50
CA THR A 218 3.59 6.28 -17.52
C THR A 218 4.95 5.74 -17.94
N GLU A 219 5.41 4.67 -17.32
CA GLU A 219 6.66 4.02 -17.74
C GLU A 219 6.37 3.03 -18.89
N LYS A 220 6.97 3.31 -20.05
CA LYS A 220 6.93 2.43 -21.22
C LYS A 220 8.13 1.51 -21.21
N MET A 221 7.89 0.19 -21.23
CA MET A 221 8.97 -0.78 -21.29
C MET A 221 8.90 -1.63 -22.55
N ARG A 222 10.05 -1.75 -23.22
CA ARG A 222 10.22 -2.69 -24.33
C ARG A 222 10.80 -4.00 -23.85
N PHE A 223 10.21 -5.09 -24.30
CA PHE A 223 10.68 -6.43 -24.11
C PHE A 223 11.04 -7.02 -25.48
N ARG A 224 12.25 -7.56 -25.57
CA ARG A 224 12.75 -8.24 -26.76
C ARG A 224 13.10 -9.67 -26.35
N LEU A 225 12.54 -10.63 -27.08
CA LEU A 225 12.86 -12.04 -26.97
C LEU A 225 13.51 -12.48 -28.26
N ASP A 226 14.79 -12.83 -28.18
CA ASP A 226 15.57 -13.36 -29.29
C ASP A 226 15.60 -14.91 -29.25
N ASN A 227 15.87 -15.54 -30.38
CA ASN A 227 16.04 -17.00 -30.52
C ASN A 227 14.80 -17.85 -30.18
N VAL A 228 13.59 -17.32 -30.38
CA VAL A 228 12.34 -18.06 -30.16
C VAL A 228 12.15 -19.07 -31.31
N LYS A 229 12.55 -20.33 -31.08
CA LYS A 229 12.43 -21.41 -32.09
C LYS A 229 11.02 -21.99 -32.19
N ASN A 230 10.33 -22.13 -31.06
CA ASN A 230 8.95 -22.63 -30.95
C ASN A 230 8.32 -22.12 -29.64
N LEU A 231 7.00 -21.86 -29.65
CA LEU A 231 6.21 -21.56 -28.46
C LEU A 231 5.46 -22.82 -28.04
N THR A 232 5.81 -23.37 -26.88
CA THR A 232 5.14 -24.53 -26.25
C THR A 232 4.07 -24.06 -25.26
N ASN A 233 3.24 -24.97 -24.73
CA ASN A 233 2.24 -24.64 -23.69
C ASN A 233 2.85 -24.04 -22.41
N SER A 234 4.12 -24.34 -22.12
CA SER A 234 4.82 -23.77 -20.97
C SER A 234 5.25 -22.31 -21.21
N GLY A 235 5.25 -21.87 -22.47
CA GLY A 235 5.66 -20.56 -22.91
C GLY A 235 7.15 -20.28 -22.82
N VAL A 236 7.53 -19.10 -23.32
CA VAL A 236 8.84 -18.49 -23.23
C VAL A 236 8.70 -17.22 -22.38
N LYS A 237 9.48 -17.13 -21.31
CA LYS A 237 9.43 -16.02 -20.35
C LYS A 237 10.48 -14.96 -20.67
N SER A 238 10.13 -13.69 -20.50
CA SER A 238 11.08 -12.58 -20.56
C SER A 238 11.94 -12.51 -19.31
N ALA A 239 13.00 -11.68 -19.34
CA ALA A 239 13.64 -11.22 -18.13
C ALA A 239 12.63 -10.50 -17.22
N VAL A 240 12.85 -10.57 -15.90
CA VAL A 240 12.10 -9.80 -14.91
C VAL A 240 12.57 -8.36 -14.96
N LYS A 241 11.65 -7.41 -15.04
CA LYS A 241 11.94 -5.97 -14.92
C LYS A 241 11.12 -5.38 -13.78
N ARG A 242 11.70 -4.46 -13.02
CA ARG A 242 10.98 -3.77 -11.94
C ARG A 242 10.35 -2.49 -12.46
N ILE A 243 9.10 -2.25 -12.06
CA ILE A 243 8.39 -0.99 -12.25
C ILE A 243 7.84 -0.59 -10.90
N ASN A 244 8.24 0.58 -10.39
CA ASN A 244 7.86 1.10 -9.06
C ASN A 244 7.87 0.00 -7.97
N GLY A 245 8.98 -0.75 -7.87
CA GLY A 245 9.15 -1.80 -6.84
C GLY A 245 8.58 -3.18 -7.17
N PHE A 246 7.65 -3.29 -8.13
CA PHE A 246 7.01 -4.56 -8.50
C PHE A 246 7.80 -5.31 -9.58
N PRO A 247 8.11 -6.62 -9.38
CA PRO A 247 8.81 -7.43 -10.37
C PRO A 247 7.84 -7.96 -11.44
N TRP A 248 7.98 -7.49 -12.68
CA TRP A 248 7.14 -7.88 -13.81
C TRP A 248 7.86 -8.81 -14.78
N GLN A 249 7.15 -9.81 -15.28
CA GLN A 249 7.64 -10.77 -16.27
C GLN A 249 6.56 -11.04 -17.32
N LEU A 250 6.93 -11.12 -18.58
CA LEU A 250 6.03 -11.56 -19.64
C LEU A 250 6.21 -13.06 -19.90
N ASN A 251 5.12 -13.76 -20.15
CA ASN A 251 5.17 -15.14 -20.64
C ASN A 251 4.40 -15.26 -21.95
N PHE A 252 5.07 -15.68 -23.00
CA PHE A 252 4.51 -15.84 -24.34
C PHE A 252 4.29 -17.31 -24.60
N PHE A 253 3.09 -17.74 -24.99
CA PHE A 253 2.83 -19.13 -25.37
C PHE A 253 1.82 -19.21 -26.50
N ASN A 254 1.76 -20.38 -27.13
CA ASN A 254 0.76 -20.68 -28.14
C ASN A 254 -0.37 -21.47 -27.46
N ASP A 255 -1.61 -20.97 -27.56
CA ASP A 255 -2.75 -21.76 -27.14
C ASP A 255 -3.00 -22.89 -28.14
N LYS A 256 -3.02 -24.14 -27.66
CA LYS A 256 -3.14 -25.32 -28.53
C LYS A 256 -4.53 -25.48 -29.12
N THR A 257 -5.57 -24.91 -28.51
CA THR A 257 -6.94 -25.02 -29.00
C THR A 257 -7.16 -24.13 -30.22
N ASP A 258 -6.69 -22.88 -30.16
CA ASP A 258 -7.02 -21.87 -31.15
C ASP A 258 -5.80 -21.32 -31.94
N ASN A 259 -4.59 -21.83 -31.68
CA ASN A 259 -3.35 -21.41 -32.33
C ASN A 259 -3.03 -19.89 -32.17
N ASN A 260 -3.55 -19.28 -31.11
CA ASN A 260 -3.37 -17.87 -30.80
C ASN A 260 -2.10 -17.62 -29.98
N LEU A 261 -1.42 -16.50 -30.27
CA LEU A 261 -0.33 -16.01 -29.43
C LEU A 261 -0.91 -15.36 -28.18
N VAL A 262 -0.68 -15.99 -27.03
CA VAL A 262 -1.11 -15.46 -25.73
C VAL A 262 0.09 -14.87 -25.01
N VAL A 263 -0.09 -13.66 -24.46
CA VAL A 263 0.91 -12.97 -23.64
C VAL A 263 0.36 -12.80 -22.24
N HIS A 264 0.96 -13.44 -21.25
CA HIS A 264 0.62 -13.20 -19.85
C HIS A 264 1.55 -12.14 -19.26
N ILE A 265 0.96 -11.20 -18.53
CA ILE A 265 1.71 -10.23 -17.72
C ILE A 265 1.69 -10.74 -16.28
N LEU A 266 2.85 -11.14 -15.80
CA LEU A 266 3.04 -11.73 -14.48
C LEU A 266 3.66 -10.70 -13.54
N CYS A 267 2.97 -10.37 -12.45
CA CYS A 267 3.61 -9.73 -11.31
C CYS A 267 4.14 -10.83 -10.39
N LYS A 268 5.46 -10.93 -10.26
CA LYS A 268 6.12 -11.95 -9.42
C LYS A 268 6.23 -11.54 -7.94
N LYS A 269 5.45 -10.54 -7.51
CA LYS A 269 5.54 -9.99 -6.16
C LYS A 269 5.22 -11.03 -5.07
N TYR A 270 4.48 -12.08 -5.42
CA TYR A 270 4.22 -13.23 -4.54
C TYR A 270 5.47 -14.01 -4.12
N GLU A 271 6.56 -13.94 -4.90
CA GLU A 271 7.84 -14.56 -4.51
C GLU A 271 8.58 -13.74 -3.45
N GLU A 272 8.19 -12.47 -3.27
CA GLU A 272 8.82 -11.53 -2.34
C GLU A 272 7.96 -11.29 -1.10
N SER A 273 6.63 -11.34 -1.22
CA SER A 273 5.69 -11.06 -0.14
C SER A 273 4.46 -11.96 -0.18
N SER A 274 4.00 -12.37 1.00
CA SER A 274 2.72 -13.08 1.21
C SER A 274 1.54 -12.14 1.44
N SER A 275 1.73 -10.83 1.34
CA SER A 275 0.66 -9.83 1.35
C SER A 275 1.05 -8.70 0.41
N TRP A 276 0.51 -8.74 -0.80
CA TRP A 276 0.68 -7.67 -1.76
C TRP A 276 -0.56 -7.51 -2.63
N TYR A 277 -0.76 -6.28 -3.09
CA TYR A 277 -1.62 -6.03 -4.23
C TYR A 277 -1.11 -4.84 -5.02
N CYS A 278 -1.47 -4.77 -6.29
CA CYS A 278 -1.31 -3.58 -7.12
C CYS A 278 -2.50 -3.40 -8.05
N LYS A 279 -2.90 -2.15 -8.26
CA LYS A 279 -3.85 -1.75 -9.29
C LYS A 279 -3.06 -1.33 -10.52
N VAL A 280 -3.32 -1.98 -11.65
CA VAL A 280 -2.60 -1.72 -12.89
C VAL A 280 -3.56 -1.55 -14.05
N GLU A 281 -3.26 -0.57 -14.88
CA GLU A 281 -3.85 -0.36 -16.20
C GLU A 281 -2.72 -0.45 -17.23
N GLY A 282 -3.00 -0.81 -18.47
CA GLY A 282 -1.89 -0.90 -19.42
C GLY A 282 -2.27 -1.33 -20.82
N THR A 283 -1.26 -1.37 -21.68
CA THR A 283 -1.39 -1.87 -23.05
C THR A 283 -0.20 -2.75 -23.40
N VAL A 284 -0.46 -3.80 -24.17
CA VAL A 284 0.58 -4.63 -24.81
C VAL A 284 0.46 -4.42 -26.30
N LYS A 285 1.55 -3.95 -26.91
CA LYS A 285 1.67 -3.79 -28.36
C LYS A 285 2.77 -4.70 -28.87
N LEU A 286 2.48 -5.53 -29.86
CA LEU A 286 3.52 -6.26 -30.59
C LEU A 286 4.15 -5.29 -31.59
N ILE A 287 5.43 -4.95 -31.44
CA ILE A 287 6.10 -3.93 -32.29
C ILE A 287 6.43 -4.50 -33.65
N ASN A 288 6.82 -5.78 -33.71
CA ASN A 288 7.17 -6.46 -34.95
C ASN A 288 5.94 -6.83 -35.80
N HIS A 289 4.72 -6.47 -35.35
CA HIS A 289 3.46 -6.64 -36.07
C HIS A 289 2.63 -5.36 -35.95
N ASN A 290 2.52 -4.59 -37.04
CA ASN A 290 2.07 -3.20 -37.01
C ASN A 290 0.63 -2.91 -36.55
N TYR A 291 -0.16 -3.89 -36.10
CA TYR A 291 -1.61 -3.69 -35.93
C TYR A 291 -2.23 -4.27 -34.65
N VAL A 292 -1.44 -4.66 -33.66
CA VAL A 292 -1.97 -5.50 -32.58
C VAL A 292 -1.62 -4.89 -31.24
N THR A 293 -2.59 -4.15 -30.72
CA THR A 293 -2.56 -3.57 -29.37
C THR A 293 -3.72 -4.17 -28.60
N ALA A 294 -3.44 -4.90 -27.52
CA ALA A 294 -4.45 -5.25 -26.53
C ALA A 294 -4.33 -4.31 -25.34
N SER A 295 -5.47 -3.76 -24.95
CA SER A 295 -5.58 -2.92 -23.77
C SER A 295 -6.02 -3.76 -22.59
N LEU A 296 -5.35 -3.55 -21.47
CA LEU A 296 -5.74 -4.05 -20.17
C LEU A 296 -6.60 -2.98 -19.50
N SER A 297 -7.86 -3.31 -19.19
CA SER A 297 -8.69 -2.50 -18.31
C SER A 297 -8.07 -2.46 -16.90
N LYS A 298 -8.57 -1.60 -16.00
CA LYS A 298 -8.06 -1.56 -14.62
C LYS A 298 -8.23 -2.92 -13.94
N VAL A 299 -7.12 -3.58 -13.63
CA VAL A 299 -7.11 -4.90 -12.97
C VAL A 299 -6.42 -4.80 -11.61
N LEU A 300 -7.07 -5.38 -10.60
CA LEU A 300 -6.46 -5.64 -9.29
C LEU A 300 -5.65 -6.93 -9.37
N VAL A 301 -4.36 -6.84 -9.06
CA VAL A 301 -3.46 -7.98 -8.95
C VAL A 301 -3.11 -8.17 -7.49
N SER A 302 -3.18 -9.40 -7.01
CA SER A 302 -2.75 -9.76 -5.65
C SER A 302 -2.09 -11.13 -5.69
N ASN A 303 -1.72 -11.67 -4.52
CA ASN A 303 -1.06 -12.97 -4.34
C ASN A 303 -1.65 -14.16 -5.11
N LEU A 304 -2.87 -14.03 -5.66
CA LEU A 304 -3.62 -15.09 -6.32
C LEU A 304 -3.91 -14.82 -7.80
N PHE A 305 -3.50 -13.69 -8.38
CA PHE A 305 -3.91 -13.32 -9.75
C PHE A 305 -2.74 -13.15 -10.71
N THR A 306 -2.78 -13.89 -11.82
CA THR A 306 -2.06 -13.58 -13.05
C THR A 306 -2.96 -12.76 -13.96
N ILE A 307 -2.45 -11.70 -14.57
CA ILE A 307 -3.21 -10.95 -15.56
C ILE A 307 -3.03 -11.60 -16.93
N PHE A 308 -4.14 -11.91 -17.58
CA PHE A 308 -4.21 -12.53 -18.90
C PHE A 308 -4.71 -11.52 -19.94
N PRO A 309 -3.85 -10.68 -20.55
CA PRO A 309 -4.22 -9.99 -21.78
C PRO A 309 -4.18 -10.99 -22.93
N SER A 310 -5.32 -11.62 -23.21
CA SER A 310 -5.46 -12.47 -24.39
C SER A 310 -5.64 -11.60 -25.63
N ILE A 311 -4.68 -11.66 -26.54
CA ILE A 311 -4.82 -11.14 -27.89
C ILE A 311 -5.43 -12.25 -28.74
N TYR A 312 -6.75 -12.22 -28.91
CA TYR A 312 -7.44 -13.08 -29.87
C TYR A 312 -7.46 -12.40 -31.24
N TYR A 313 -7.20 -13.17 -32.30
CA TYR A 313 -7.42 -12.76 -33.69
C TYR A 313 -8.61 -13.50 -34.27
#